data_AF-A0A6J4TDB4-F1
#
_entry.id   AF-A0A6J4TDB4-F1
#
_cell.length_a   1.000
_cell.length_b   1.000
_cell.length_c   1.000
_cell.angle_alpha   90.00
_cell.angle_beta   90.00
_cell.angle_gamma   90.00
#
_symmetry.space_group_name_H-M   'P 1'
#
loop_
_entity.id
_entity.type
_entity.pdbx_description
1 polymer ?
#
loop_
_entity_poly.entity_id
_entity_poly.type
_entity_poly.pdbx_seq_one_letter_code
_entity_poly.pdbx_strand_id
1 'polypeptide(L)'
;MTEPVDAFRAGYEFAFRRYVEHAGETLLRAGYELGREAVGQELSVLDLAVVHHDVLLATVRHASTPADVARVTEAAGDFFLESLSAYEMVRRGFVETQEAARIERAHAEMIRQLSTFLADASLAVDADASAD
;
A
#
# COMPACT_ATOMS: atom_id res chain seq x y z
N MET A 1 -14.70 -2.85 -18.51
CA MET A 1 -13.91 -2.88 -17.27
C MET A 1 -12.78 -3.90 -17.31
N THR A 2 -12.71 -4.79 -18.31
CA THR A 2 -11.69 -5.83 -18.44
C THR A 2 -10.35 -5.35 -19.01
N GLU A 3 -10.35 -4.31 -19.86
CA GLU A 3 -9.14 -3.78 -20.53
C GLU A 3 -7.97 -3.43 -19.59
N PRO A 4 -8.18 -2.74 -18.44
CA PRO A 4 -7.09 -2.41 -17.53
C PRO A 4 -6.43 -3.65 -16.92
N VAL A 5 -7.24 -4.64 -16.53
CA VAL A 5 -6.76 -5.90 -15.93
C VAL A 5 -6.01 -6.73 -16.97
N ASP A 6 -6.49 -6.76 -18.22
CA ASP A 6 -5.83 -7.52 -19.29
C ASP A 6 -4.47 -6.92 -19.66
N ALA A 7 -4.37 -5.58 -19.74
CA ALA A 7 -3.11 -4.90 -19.99
C ALA A 7 -2.11 -5.10 -18.84
N PHE A 8 -2.59 -4.95 -17.59
CA PHE A 8 -1.78 -5.22 -16.40
C PHE A 8 -1.28 -6.67 -16.38
N ARG A 9 -2.15 -7.64 -16.66
CA ARG A 9 -1.80 -9.07 -16.73
C ARG A 9 -0.68 -9.34 -17.72
N ALA A 10 -0.73 -8.75 -18.91
CA ALA A 10 0.31 -8.94 -19.92
C ALA A 10 1.68 -8.39 -19.44
N GLY A 11 1.69 -7.22 -18.79
CA GLY A 11 2.89 -6.66 -18.18
C GLY A 11 3.44 -7.52 -17.04
N TYR A 12 2.54 -7.99 -16.18
CA TYR A 12 2.87 -8.89 -15.07
C TYR A 12 3.46 -10.22 -15.56
N GLU A 13 2.85 -10.85 -16.55
CA GLU A 13 3.34 -12.08 -17.17
C GLU A 13 4.74 -11.91 -17.74
N PHE A 14 4.97 -10.82 -18.47
CA PHE A 14 6.27 -10.52 -19.04
C PHE A 14 7.35 -10.40 -17.96
N ALA A 15 7.12 -9.60 -16.92
CA ALA A 15 8.08 -9.40 -15.84
C ALA A 15 8.32 -10.69 -15.04
N PHE A 16 7.25 -11.42 -14.73
CA PHE A 16 7.31 -12.69 -14.01
C PHE A 16 8.17 -13.72 -14.74
N ARG A 17 7.94 -13.92 -16.03
CA ARG A 17 8.73 -14.86 -16.82
C ARG A 17 10.21 -14.47 -16.87
N ARG A 18 10.50 -13.17 -16.98
CA ARG A 18 11.88 -12.66 -16.96
C ARG A 18 12.56 -12.90 -15.61
N TYR A 19 11.82 -12.75 -14.51
CA TYR A 19 12.31 -13.08 -13.17
C TYR A 19 12.61 -14.57 -13.00
N VAL A 20 11.72 -15.44 -13.48
CA VAL A 20 11.92 -16.91 -13.44
C VAL A 20 13.14 -17.34 -14.27
N GLU A 21 13.35 -16.74 -15.45
CA GLU A 21 14.48 -17.04 -16.33
C GLU A 21 15.82 -16.51 -15.78
N HIS A 22 15.80 -15.37 -15.09
CA HIS A 22 16.97 -14.66 -14.62
C HIS A 22 16.79 -14.29 -13.14
N ALA A 23 17.01 -15.24 -12.22
CA ALA A 23 16.90 -14.95 -10.79
C ALA A 23 17.92 -13.85 -10.37
N GLY A 24 17.42 -12.74 -9.81
CA GLY A 24 18.28 -11.63 -9.36
C GLY A 24 17.52 -10.41 -8.80
N GLU A 25 18.16 -9.65 -7.91
CA GLU A 25 17.56 -8.52 -7.17
C GLU A 25 16.98 -7.41 -8.06
N THR A 26 17.59 -7.13 -9.21
CA THR A 26 17.10 -6.11 -10.16
C THR A 26 15.70 -6.46 -10.70
N LEU A 27 15.36 -7.74 -10.76
CA LEU A 27 14.08 -8.22 -11.27
C LEU A 27 13.02 -8.37 -10.17
N LEU A 28 13.40 -8.42 -8.89
CA LEU A 28 12.46 -8.24 -7.78
C LEU A 28 11.87 -6.82 -7.77
N ARG A 29 12.69 -5.80 -8.04
CA ARG A 29 12.21 -4.41 -8.15
C ARG A 29 11.06 -4.25 -9.16
N ALA A 30 11.04 -5.06 -10.22
CA ALA A 30 9.94 -5.06 -11.19
C ALA A 30 8.61 -5.52 -10.56
N GLY A 31 8.63 -6.46 -9.61
CA GLY A 31 7.45 -6.86 -8.84
C GLY A 31 6.89 -5.70 -8.03
N TYR A 32 7.75 -4.97 -7.31
CA TYR A 32 7.34 -3.76 -6.57
C TYR A 32 6.77 -2.67 -7.49
N GLU A 33 7.41 -2.41 -8.63
CA GLU A 33 6.96 -1.41 -9.60
C GLU A 33 5.59 -1.77 -10.19
N LEU A 34 5.36 -3.04 -10.53
CA LEU A 34 4.05 -3.54 -10.98
C LEU A 34 3.01 -3.46 -9.86
N GLY A 35 3.37 -3.77 -8.61
CA GLY A 35 2.49 -3.58 -7.47
C GLY A 35 2.05 -2.12 -7.31
N ARG A 36 2.98 -1.17 -7.50
CA ARG A 36 2.67 0.27 -7.49
C ARG A 36 1.78 0.70 -8.65
N GLU A 37 2.03 0.16 -9.85
CA GLU A 37 1.19 0.39 -11.01
C GLU A 37 -0.23 -0.10 -10.76
N ALA A 38 -0.39 -1.30 -10.20
CA ALA A 38 -1.68 -1.89 -9.86
C ALA A 38 -2.46 -1.01 -8.87
N VAL A 39 -1.80 -0.49 -7.83
CA VAL A 39 -2.39 0.50 -6.92
C VAL A 39 -2.80 1.78 -7.66
N GLY A 40 -1.93 2.30 -8.55
CA GLY A 40 -2.23 3.50 -9.34
C GLY A 40 -3.40 3.32 -10.32
N GLN A 41 -3.67 2.08 -10.74
CA GLN A 41 -4.81 1.70 -11.57
C GLN A 41 -6.03 1.25 -10.75
N GLU A 42 -6.00 1.43 -9.42
CA GLU A 42 -7.06 1.04 -8.48
C GLU A 42 -7.42 -0.46 -8.51
N LEU A 43 -6.49 -1.31 -8.93
CA LEU A 43 -6.66 -2.76 -8.85
C LEU A 43 -6.64 -3.21 -7.40
N SER A 44 -7.61 -4.04 -7.02
CA SER A 44 -7.64 -4.61 -5.68
C SER A 44 -6.52 -5.64 -5.49
N VAL A 45 -6.18 -5.92 -4.23
CA VAL A 45 -5.24 -7.01 -3.91
C VAL A 45 -5.74 -8.37 -4.42
N LEU A 46 -7.06 -8.54 -4.57
CA LEU A 46 -7.66 -9.75 -5.12
C LEU A 46 -7.46 -9.84 -6.63
N ASP A 47 -7.53 -8.73 -7.35
CA ASP A 47 -7.22 -8.69 -8.79
C ASP A 47 -5.76 -9.07 -9.04
N LEU A 48 -4.84 -8.52 -8.23
CA LEU A 48 -3.42 -8.90 -8.28
C LEU A 48 -3.21 -10.39 -7.98
N ALA A 49 -3.91 -10.93 -6.97
CA ALA A 49 -3.81 -12.35 -6.61
C ALA A 49 -4.31 -13.27 -7.74
N VAL A 50 -5.41 -12.90 -8.40
CA VAL A 50 -5.96 -13.64 -9.55
C VAL A 50 -4.97 -13.60 -10.72
N VAL A 51 -4.47 -12.42 -11.07
CA VAL A 51 -3.46 -12.25 -12.14
C VAL A 51 -2.21 -13.07 -11.85
N HIS A 52 -1.70 -13.01 -10.62
CA HIS A 52 -0.52 -13.78 -10.23
C HIS A 52 -0.75 -15.29 -10.32
N HIS A 53 -1.88 -15.78 -9.81
CA HIS A 53 -2.22 -17.20 -9.86
C HIS A 53 -2.31 -17.71 -11.30
N ASP A 54 -2.97 -16.94 -12.17
CA ASP A 54 -3.12 -17.26 -13.58
C ASP A 54 -1.77 -17.33 -14.31
N VAL A 55 -0.88 -16.38 -14.05
CA VAL A 55 0.48 -16.34 -14.63
C VAL A 55 1.34 -17.48 -14.09
N LEU A 56 1.26 -17.78 -12.80
CA LEU A 56 1.94 -18.92 -12.19
C LEU A 56 1.49 -20.23 -12.85
N LEU A 57 0.17 -20.45 -12.96
CA LEU A 57 -0.38 -21.65 -13.57
C LEU A 57 0.06 -21.80 -15.03
N ALA A 58 0.03 -20.70 -15.79
CA ALA A 58 0.52 -20.69 -17.17
C ALA A 58 2.01 -21.05 -17.23
N THR A 59 2.85 -20.50 -16.36
CA THR A 59 4.29 -20.76 -16.35
C THR A 59 4.61 -22.20 -15.94
N VAL A 60 3.95 -22.73 -14.91
CA VAL A 60 4.12 -24.12 -14.44
C VAL A 60 3.72 -25.13 -15.51
N ARG A 61 2.69 -24.84 -16.32
CA ARG A 61 2.31 -25.71 -17.45
C ARG A 61 3.40 -25.86 -18.51
N HIS A 62 4.33 -24.93 -18.60
CA HIS A 62 5.46 -24.97 -19.53
C HIS A 62 6.75 -25.51 -18.88
N ALA A 63 6.72 -25.87 -17.59
CA ALA A 63 7.87 -26.47 -16.91
C ALA A 63 8.06 -27.93 -17.35
N SER A 64 9.30 -28.30 -17.66
CA SER A 64 9.62 -29.62 -18.21
C SER A 64 9.92 -30.68 -17.14
N THR A 65 10.30 -30.25 -15.93
CA THR A 65 10.73 -31.14 -14.86
C THR A 65 10.12 -30.75 -13.51
N PRO A 66 10.02 -31.69 -12.55
CA PRO A 66 9.62 -31.36 -11.18
C PRO A 66 10.51 -30.30 -10.52
N ALA A 67 11.81 -30.28 -10.84
CA ALA A 67 12.74 -29.27 -10.35
C ALA A 67 12.43 -27.87 -10.93
N ASP A 68 12.04 -27.79 -12.21
CA ASP A 68 11.59 -26.53 -12.81
C ASP A 68 10.31 -26.02 -12.15
N VAL A 69 9.36 -26.92 -11.84
CA VAL A 69 8.12 -26.57 -11.13
C VAL A 69 8.43 -25.99 -9.75
N ALA A 70 9.33 -26.63 -8.99
CA ALA A 70 9.75 -26.14 -7.68
C ALA A 70 10.38 -24.74 -7.78
N ARG A 71 11.33 -24.56 -8.71
CA ARG A 71 11.99 -23.26 -8.94
C ARG A 71 10.99 -22.16 -9.33
N VAL A 72 10.06 -22.45 -10.24
CA VAL A 72 9.02 -21.49 -10.66
C VAL A 72 8.12 -21.12 -9.48
N THR A 73 7.75 -22.09 -8.65
CA THR A 73 6.86 -21.88 -7.50
C THR A 73 7.54 -21.04 -6.41
N GLU A 74 8.82 -21.28 -6.13
CA GLU A 74 9.62 -20.47 -5.21
C GLU A 74 9.75 -19.03 -5.71
N ALA A 75 10.15 -18.85 -6.97
CA ALA A 75 10.23 -17.53 -7.60
C ALA A 75 8.88 -16.81 -7.59
N ALA A 76 7.78 -17.55 -7.68
CA ALA A 76 6.45 -16.97 -7.61
C ALA A 76 6.11 -16.39 -6.26
N GLY A 77 6.48 -17.08 -5.18
CA GLY A 77 6.33 -16.56 -3.81
C GLY A 77 7.06 -15.24 -3.64
N ASP A 78 8.34 -15.19 -4.03
CA ASP A 78 9.17 -13.99 -3.88
C ASP A 78 8.61 -12.81 -4.69
N PHE A 79 8.27 -13.04 -5.96
CA PHE A 79 7.75 -11.99 -6.84
C PHE A 79 6.39 -11.45 -6.37
N PHE A 80 5.53 -12.33 -5.84
CA PHE A 80 4.23 -11.92 -5.31
C PHE A 80 4.36 -11.11 -4.03
N LEU A 81 5.21 -11.54 -3.09
CA LEU A 81 5.47 -10.78 -1.86
C LEU A 81 6.03 -9.39 -2.16
N GLU A 82 6.96 -9.30 -3.12
CA GLU A 82 7.52 -8.02 -3.53
C GLU A 82 6.45 -7.12 -4.18
N SER A 83 5.54 -7.68 -4.98
CA SER A 83 4.40 -6.95 -5.54
C SER A 83 3.42 -6.46 -4.46
N LEU A 84 3.17 -7.29 -3.43
CA LEU A 84 2.31 -6.93 -2.30
C LEU A 84 2.90 -5.84 -1.40
N SER A 85 4.22 -5.69 -1.36
CA SER A 85 4.88 -4.65 -0.56
C SER A 85 4.39 -3.23 -0.94
N ALA A 86 4.06 -2.99 -2.22
CA ALA A 86 3.49 -1.73 -2.68
C ALA A 86 2.11 -1.44 -2.04
N TYR A 87 1.26 -2.46 -1.92
CA TYR A 87 -0.04 -2.34 -1.26
C TYR A 87 0.12 -2.08 0.25
N GLU A 88 1.09 -2.73 0.89
CA GLU A 88 1.38 -2.49 2.30
C GLU A 88 1.88 -1.06 2.56
N MET A 89 2.76 -0.55 1.70
CA MET A 89 3.25 0.84 1.81
C MET A 89 2.11 1.85 1.69
N VAL A 90 1.18 1.64 0.76
CA VAL A 90 0.02 2.52 0.58
C VAL A 90 -0.93 2.43 1.78
N ARG A 91 -1.22 1.22 2.26
CA ARG A 91 -2.04 1.02 3.46
C ARG A 91 -1.41 1.70 4.68
N ARG A 92 -0.10 1.54 4.86
CA ARG A 92 0.64 2.15 5.97
C ARG A 92 0.61 3.67 5.89
N GLY A 93 0.90 4.24 4.72
CA GLY A 93 0.85 5.69 4.52
C GLY A 93 -0.54 6.28 4.78
N PHE A 94 -1.60 5.55 4.42
CA PHE A 94 -2.97 5.94 4.73
C PHE A 94 -3.24 5.97 6.25
N VAL A 95 -2.87 4.91 6.97
CA VAL A 95 -3.04 4.84 8.43
C VAL A 95 -2.22 5.93 9.15
N GLU A 96 -0.97 6.15 8.72
CA GLU A 96 -0.10 7.19 9.29
C GLU A 96 -0.69 8.59 9.07
N THR A 97 -1.22 8.87 7.88
CA THR A 97 -1.87 10.15 7.57
C THR A 97 -3.13 10.36 8.41
N GLN A 98 -3.94 9.31 8.60
CA GLN A 98 -5.13 9.37 9.43
C GLN A 98 -4.79 9.67 10.90
N GLU A 99 -3.77 9.00 11.45
CA GLU A 99 -3.35 9.21 12.83
C GLU A 99 -2.77 10.61 13.03
N ALA A 100 -1.94 11.09 12.09
CA ALA A 100 -1.45 12.46 12.12
C ALA A 100 -2.58 13.49 12.11
N ALA A 101 -3.60 13.29 11.25
CA ALA A 101 -4.77 14.16 11.20
C ALA A 101 -5.65 14.06 12.46
N ARG A 102 -5.62 12.93 13.18
CA ARG A 102 -6.33 12.75 14.46
C ARG A 102 -5.62 13.53 15.57
N ILE A 103 -4.30 13.41 15.65
CA ILE A 103 -3.46 14.12 16.62
C ILE A 103 -3.57 15.63 16.43
N GLU A 104 -3.48 16.12 15.19
CA GLU A 104 -3.60 17.55 14.89
C GLU A 104 -4.95 18.12 15.32
N ARG A 105 -6.05 17.38 15.07
CA ARG A 105 -7.39 17.77 15.51
C ARG A 105 -7.50 17.85 17.04
N ALA A 106 -6.93 16.88 17.76
CA ALA A 106 -6.91 16.88 19.22
C ALA A 106 -6.10 18.05 19.79
N HIS A 107 -4.94 18.37 19.19
CA HIS A 107 -4.15 19.53 19.59
C HIS A 107 -4.90 20.84 19.37
N ALA A 108 -5.50 21.03 18.19
CA ALA A 108 -6.27 22.23 17.88
C ALA A 108 -7.47 22.40 18.82
N GLU A 109 -8.11 21.30 19.23
CA GLU A 109 -9.21 21.33 20.20
C GLU A 109 -8.73 21.72 21.60
N MET A 110 -7.60 21.16 22.07
CA MET A 110 -7.01 21.52 23.35
C MET A 110 -6.61 23.00 23.40
N ILE A 111 -6.01 23.53 22.32
CA ILE A 111 -5.66 24.96 22.22
C ILE A 111 -6.92 25.82 22.34
N ARG A 112 -8.01 25.48 21.60
CA ARG A 112 -9.27 26.22 21.68
C ARG A 112 -9.88 26.19 23.08
N GLN A 113 -9.85 25.04 23.76
CA GLN A 113 -10.37 24.91 25.12
C GLN A 113 -9.59 25.77 26.11
N LEU A 114 -8.25 25.75 26.03
CA LEU A 114 -7.40 26.59 26.89
C LEU A 114 -7.64 28.09 26.63
N SER A 115 -7.71 28.51 25.36
CA SER A 115 -8.01 29.90 25.02
C SER A 115 -9.36 30.35 25.56
N THR A 116 -10.39 29.50 25.48
CA THR A 116 -11.72 29.80 26.02
C THR A 116 -11.68 29.94 27.54
N PHE A 117 -11.04 28.98 28.22
CA PHE A 117 -10.89 29.02 29.68
C PHE A 117 -10.16 30.27 30.17
N LEU A 118 -9.08 30.67 29.49
CA LEU A 118 -8.32 31.87 29.84
C LEU A 118 -9.13 33.15 29.61
N ALA A 119 -9.94 33.20 28.54
CA ALA A 119 -10.83 34.32 28.28
C ALA A 119 -11.90 34.45 29.39
N ASP A 120 -12.54 33.34 29.76
CA ASP A 120 -13.54 33.30 30.84
C ASP A 120 -12.94 33.74 32.19
N ALA A 121 -11.71 33.28 32.50
CA ALA A 121 -11.01 33.67 33.72
C ALA A 121 -10.66 35.17 33.76
N SER A 122 -10.25 35.75 32.63
CA SER A 122 -9.95 37.19 32.53
C SER A 122 -11.20 38.04 32.80
N LEU A 123 -12.35 37.65 32.23
CA LEU A 123 -13.61 38.37 32.44
C LEU A 123 -14.07 38.32 33.90
N ALA A 124 -13.84 37.20 34.60
CA ALA A 124 -14.17 37.09 36.01
C ALA A 124 -13.31 38.01 36.89
N VAL A 125 -12.00 38.11 36.61
CA VAL A 125 -11.10 39.01 37.33
C VAL A 125 -11.46 40.48 37.11
N ASP A 126 -11.78 40.87 35.88
CA ASP A 126 -12.19 42.24 35.56
C ASP A 126 -13.54 42.60 36.23
N ALA A 127 -14.46 41.65 36.35
CA ALA A 127 -15.73 41.84 37.04
C ALA A 127 -15.54 42.07 38.55
N ASP A 128 -14.71 41.27 39.22
CA ASP A 128 -14.38 41.43 40.64
C ASP A 128 -13.69 42.78 40.91
N ALA A 129 -12.77 43.21 40.03
CA ALA A 129 -12.07 44.49 40.16
C ALA A 129 -12.98 45.73 39.94
N SER A 130 -14.14 45.55 39.31
CA SER A 130 -15.12 46.63 39.07
C SER A 130 -16.22 46.73 40.14
N ALA A 131 -16.27 45.76 41.06
CA ALA A 131 -17.25 45.69 42.14
C ALA A 131 -16.74 46.28 43.48
N ASP A 132 -15.45 46.62 43.56
CA ASP A 132 -14.79 47.37 44.65
C ASP A 132 -14.64 48.86 44.30
#